data_AF-A0A7K2Z2A5-F1
#
_entry.id   AF-A0A7K2Z2A5-F1
#
_cell.length_a   1.000
_cell.length_b   1.000
_cell.length_c   1.000
_cell.angle_alpha   90.00
_cell.angle_beta   90.00
_cell.angle_gamma   90.00
#
_symmetry.space_group_name_H-M   'P 1'
#
loop_
_entity.id
_entity.type
_entity.pdbx_description
1 polymer ?
#
loop_
_entity_poly.entity_id
_entity_poly.type
_entity_poly.pdbx_seq_one_letter_code
_entity_poly.pdbx_strand_id
1 'polypeptide(L)'
;MRVSVVDRSPAVPLVRDAGPRCEDGRGLALVHAMSAGRWGVEPLRVGKRVWADVGVALLDTGAGADADADADSDTDTAWAL
;
A
#
# COMPACT_ATOMS: atom_id res chain seq x y z
N MET A 1 -4.88 6.39 8.51
CA MET A 1 -5.08 7.63 7.70
C MET A 1 -6.40 7.50 6.95
N ARG A 2 -7.21 8.57 6.83
CA ARG A 2 -8.45 8.54 6.05
C ARG A 2 -8.26 9.24 4.71
N VAL A 3 -8.71 8.58 3.64
CA VAL A 3 -8.74 9.14 2.28
C VAL A 3 -10.20 9.20 1.82
N SER A 4 -10.56 10.27 1.10
CA SER A 4 -11.91 10.43 0.55
C SER A 4 -11.89 11.01 -0.86
N VAL A 5 -12.78 10.51 -1.71
CA VAL A 5 -13.02 11.02 -3.07
C VAL A 5 -14.47 11.46 -3.19
N VAL A 6 -14.69 12.65 -3.74
CA VAL A 6 -16.02 13.16 -4.06
C VAL A 6 -16.16 13.18 -5.57
N ASP A 7 -17.24 12.60 -6.07
CA ASP A 7 -17.61 12.64 -7.48
C ASP A 7 -19.10 12.96 -7.64
N ARG A 8 -19.49 13.45 -8.82
CA ARG A 8 -20.87 13.91 -9.09
C ARG A 8 -21.83 12.77 -9.43
N SER A 9 -21.35 11.54 -9.62
CA SER A 9 -22.22 10.40 -9.91
C SER A 9 -22.89 9.90 -8.64
N PRO A 10 -24.22 9.71 -8.64
CA PRO A 10 -24.94 9.14 -7.50
C PRO A 10 -24.78 7.62 -7.39
N ALA A 11 -24.20 6.97 -8.40
CA ALA A 11 -24.10 5.51 -8.45
C ALA A 11 -23.19 4.97 -7.33
N VAL A 12 -23.73 4.08 -6.49
CA VAL A 12 -22.98 3.43 -5.41
C VAL A 12 -22.00 2.42 -6.02
N PRO A 13 -20.70 2.46 -5.66
CA PRO A 13 -19.72 1.50 -6.13
C PRO A 13 -20.03 0.10 -5.60
N LEU A 14 -19.93 -0.89 -6.48
CA LEU A 14 -20.17 -2.30 -6.17
C LEU A 14 -18.83 -3.05 -6.15
N VAL A 15 -18.64 -3.91 -5.14
CA VAL A 15 -17.50 -4.83 -5.14
C VAL A 15 -17.78 -5.86 -6.23
N ARG A 16 -16.84 -6.00 -7.16
CA ARG A 16 -16.93 -6.95 -8.27
C ARG A 16 -15.85 -8.01 -8.11
N ASP A 17 -16.22 -9.26 -8.30
CA ASP A 17 -15.27 -10.34 -8.51
C ASP A 17 -14.79 -10.26 -9.97
N ALA A 18 -13.63 -9.65 -10.16
CA ALA A 18 -13.05 -9.44 -11.47
C ALA A 18 -12.20 -10.66 -11.86
N GLY A 19 -12.58 -11.33 -12.94
CA GLY A 19 -11.83 -12.46 -13.48
C GLY A 19 -10.40 -12.07 -13.89
N PRO A 20 -9.50 -13.05 -14.11
CA PRO A 20 -8.08 -12.81 -14.34
C PRO A 20 -7.78 -11.97 -15.60
N ARG A 21 -8.68 -11.97 -16.58
CA ARG A 21 -8.55 -11.20 -17.83
C ARG A 21 -9.40 -9.92 -17.88
N CYS A 22 -10.21 -9.63 -16.86
CA CYS A 22 -10.95 -8.37 -16.82
C CYS A 22 -9.95 -7.21 -16.74
N GLU A 23 -10.21 -6.09 -17.39
CA GLU A 23 -9.37 -4.89 -17.23
C GLU A 23 -9.90 -3.99 -16.11
N ASP A 24 -11.15 -4.21 -15.67
CA ASP A 24 -11.87 -3.41 -14.69
C ASP A 24 -12.28 -4.20 -13.43
N GLY A 25 -12.99 -3.54 -12.51
CA GLY A 25 -13.68 -4.20 -11.38
C GLY A 25 -12.83 -4.47 -10.13
N ARG A 26 -11.50 -4.41 -10.22
CA ARG A 26 -10.60 -4.71 -9.07
C ARG A 26 -10.48 -3.60 -8.04
N GLY A 27 -10.72 -2.35 -8.44
CA GLY A 27 -10.42 -1.18 -7.60
C GLY A 27 -11.06 -1.26 -6.22
N LEU A 28 -12.34 -1.61 -6.12
CA LEU A 28 -13.04 -1.66 -4.84
C LEU A 28 -12.62 -2.87 -3.97
N ALA A 29 -12.23 -3.98 -4.60
CA ALA A 29 -11.68 -5.13 -3.89
C ALA A 29 -10.33 -4.77 -3.23
N LEU A 30 -9.47 -4.03 -3.93
CA LEU A 30 -8.22 -3.50 -3.38
C LEU A 30 -8.48 -2.54 -2.21
N VAL A 31 -9.41 -1.59 -2.37
CA VAL A 31 -9.81 -0.66 -1.30
C VAL A 31 -10.31 -1.43 -0.07
N HIS A 32 -11.16 -2.44 -0.27
CA HIS A 32 -11.65 -3.28 0.82
C HIS A 32 -10.50 -3.99 1.57
N ALA A 33 -9.56 -4.59 0.84
CA ALA A 33 -8.40 -5.27 1.43
C ALA A 33 -7.50 -4.30 2.20
N MET A 34 -7.11 -3.18 1.60
CA MET A 34 -6.19 -2.20 2.21
C MET A 34 -6.78 -1.49 3.43
N SER A 35 -8.09 -1.31 3.46
CA SER A 35 -8.79 -0.68 4.59
C SER A 35 -9.21 -1.67 5.67
N ALA A 36 -8.94 -2.97 5.49
CA ALA A 36 -9.49 -4.04 6.32
C ALA A 36 -11.03 -3.90 6.50
N GLY A 37 -11.72 -3.61 5.39
CA GLY A 37 -13.16 -3.40 5.36
C GLY A 37 -13.66 -2.06 5.89
N ARG A 38 -12.79 -1.15 6.36
CA ARG A 38 -13.17 0.18 6.86
C ARG A 38 -13.23 1.21 5.73
N TRP A 39 -14.24 1.05 4.89
CA TRP A 39 -14.57 2.01 3.84
C TRP A 39 -16.08 2.13 3.72
N GLY A 40 -16.55 3.19 3.08
CA GLY A 40 -17.97 3.42 2.92
C GLY A 40 -18.29 4.52 1.94
N VAL A 41 -19.60 4.77 1.79
CA VAL A 41 -20.14 5.75 0.86
C VAL A 41 -21.12 6.63 1.59
N GLU A 42 -20.91 7.93 1.51
CA GLU A 42 -21.78 8.97 2.04
C GLU A 42 -22.45 9.68 0.86
N PRO A 43 -23.77 9.54 0.68
CA PRO A 43 -24.51 10.31 -0.32
C PRO A 43 -24.41 11.81 -0.03
N LEU A 44 -24.22 12.62 -1.07
CA LEU A 44 -24.20 14.08 -0.95
C LEU A 44 -25.40 14.68 -1.71
N ARG A 45 -25.63 15.99 -1.54
CA ARG A 45 -26.67 16.71 -2.30
C ARG A 45 -26.50 16.52 -3.81
N VAL A 46 -25.25 16.47 -4.29
CA VAL A 46 -24.91 16.16 -5.68
C VAL A 46 -23.80 15.12 -5.67
N GLY A 47 -24.14 13.90 -6.09
CA GLY A 47 -23.20 12.78 -6.16
C GLY A 47 -22.96 12.10 -4.81
N LYS A 48 -21.72 11.69 -4.56
CA LYS A 48 -21.34 10.90 -3.39
C LYS A 48 -19.91 11.19 -2.93
N ARG A 49 -19.61 10.84 -1.69
CA ARG A 49 -18.26 10.70 -1.15
C ARG A 49 -17.97 9.24 -0.85
N VAL A 50 -16.91 8.70 -1.43
CA VAL A 50 -16.35 7.40 -1.04
C VAL A 50 -15.19 7.66 -0.09
N TRP A 51 -15.13 6.95 1.04
CA TRP A 51 -14.07 7.11 2.03
C TRP A 51 -13.48 5.76 2.43
N ALA A 52 -12.20 5.74 2.84
CA ALA A 52 -11.52 4.54 3.35
C ALA A 52 -10.47 4.90 4.42
N ASP A 53 -10.37 4.08 5.46
CA ASP A 53 -9.32 4.14 6.47
C ASP A 53 -8.18 3.19 6.11
N VAL A 54 -7.07 3.74 5.65
CA VAL A 54 -5.88 3.00 5.23
C VAL A 54 -4.87 2.95 6.37
N GLY A 55 -4.35 1.75 6.64
CA GLY A 55 -3.23 1.54 7.56
C GLY A 55 -1.96 2.16 7.00
N VAL A 56 -1.20 2.88 7.83
CA VAL A 56 0.10 3.43 7.44
C VAL A 56 1.15 2.64 8.20
N ALA A 57 2.02 1.94 7.47
CA ALA A 57 3.23 1.41 8.07
C ALA A 57 4.21 2.57 8.21
N LEU A 58 4.75 2.76 9.41
CA LEU A 58 5.93 3.59 9.58
C LEU A 58 7.09 2.78 9.01
N LEU A 59 7.55 3.17 7.83
CA LEU A 59 8.77 2.65 7.25
C LEU A 59 9.89 3.12 8.18
N ASP A 60 10.62 2.18 8.78
CA ASP A 60 11.87 2.54 9.45
C ASP A 60 12.84 2.96 8.36
N THR A 61 13.03 4.28 8.21
CA THR A 61 14.04 4.80 7.29
C THR A 61 15.34 4.67 8.05
N GLY A 62 15.99 3.52 7.89
CA GLY A 62 17.22 3.16 8.59
C GLY A 62 18.14 4.36 8.75
N ALA A 63 18.20 4.88 9.98
CA ALA A 63 19.21 5.85 10.35
C ALA A 63 20.54 5.10 10.48
N GLY A 64 21.36 5.18 9.42
CA GLY A 64 22.80 4.87 9.42
C GLY A 64 23.19 3.43 9.70
N ALA A 65 23.47 2.66 8.65
CA ALA A 65 24.25 1.41 8.75
C ALA A 65 25.24 1.35 7.58
N ASP A 66 25.96 2.44 7.42
CA ASP A 66 27.02 2.68 6.45
C ASP A 66 28.07 3.54 7.16
N ALA A 67 28.59 2.99 8.26
CA ALA A 67 29.81 3.44 8.91
C ALA A 67 30.59 2.21 9.38
N ASP A 68 31.69 1.96 8.68
CA ASP A 68 32.93 1.33 9.15
C ASP A 68 32.91 -0.16 9.58
N ALA A 69 33.26 -1.02 8.61
CA ALA A 69 34.13 -2.17 8.88
C ALA A 69 34.98 -2.53 7.65
N ASP A 70 35.69 -1.55 7.07
CA ASP A 70 37.00 -1.82 6.47
C ASP A 70 38.02 -1.85 7.61
N ALA A 71 38.12 -3.00 8.29
CA ALA A 71 39.23 -3.31 9.18
C ALA A 71 40.06 -4.40 8.52
N ASP A 72 41.13 -3.94 7.90
CA ASP A 72 42.33 -4.66 7.50
C ASP A 72 42.66 -5.80 8.49
N SER A 73 42.63 -7.04 7.99
CA SER A 73 43.19 -8.21 8.65
C SER A 73 43.97 -8.98 7.60
N ASP A 74 45.15 -8.46 7.31
CA ASP A 74 46.30 -9.21 6.87
C ASP A 74 46.40 -10.51 7.70
N THR A 75 46.15 -11.65 7.06
CA THR A 75 46.62 -12.95 7.54
C THR A 75 47.04 -13.76 6.33
N ASP A 76 48.27 -13.48 5.93
CA ASP A 76 49.23 -14.47 5.45
C ASP A 76 48.99 -15.83 6.13
N THR A 77 48.48 -16.80 5.37
CA THR A 77 48.80 -18.21 5.60
C THR A 77 48.79 -18.94 4.26
N ALA A 78 50.00 -19.06 3.71
CA ALA A 78 50.52 -20.16 2.90
C ALA A 78 49.54 -21.30 2.56
N TRP A 79 49.12 -21.37 1.29
CA TRP A 79 48.62 -22.59 0.66
C TRP A 79 49.72 -23.24 -0.18
N ALA A 80 50.81 -23.63 0.48
CA ALA A 80 51.67 -24.67 -0.04
C ALA A 80 50.97 -26.01 0.19
N LEU A 81 50.41 -26.59 -0.87
CA LEU A 81 50.60 -27.96 -1.35
C LEU A 81 49.64 -28.26 -2.52
#